data_AF-A0A1M6B3P0-F1
#
_entry.id   AF-A0A1M6B3P0-F1
#
_cell.length_a   1.000
_cell.length_b   1.000
_cell.length_c   1.000
_cell.angle_alpha   90.00
_cell.angle_beta   90.00
_cell.angle_gamma   90.00
#
_symmetry.space_group_name_H-M   'P 1'
#
loop_
_entity.id
_entity.type
_entity.pdbx_description
1 polymer ?
#
loop_
_entity_poly.entity_id
_entity_poly.type
_entity_poly.pdbx_seq_one_letter_code
_entity_poly.pdbx_strand_id
1 'polypeptide(L)'
;MKDAGPKKVFGYLGPSWFVDYVLKGNCGGEAIGEGTYGDWAVCEPPVGFFWGGEWIFANKHSPHKEALGVIIRWITLDTSETGLQYLWANGQIDRQGEQMAAVSGTVMRKVSAETDILGYQDMFDVFDRAARLARGDNATHYDVLINSYWLQQVGEYAEGRKTRAQAIADFKQAVKDNLDITVE
;
A
#
# COMPACT_ATOMS: atom_id res chain seq x y z
N MET A 1 -11.65 4.89 20.08
CA MET A 1 -11.74 3.53 20.63
C MET A 1 -11.62 3.62 22.15
N LYS A 2 -12.39 2.84 22.92
CA LYS A 2 -12.29 2.83 24.38
C LYS A 2 -11.10 1.96 24.80
N ASP A 3 -10.21 2.56 25.57
CA ASP A 3 -8.92 2.07 26.07
C ASP A 3 -9.12 0.95 27.11
N ALA A 4 -9.65 -0.20 26.70
CA ALA A 4 -10.17 -1.24 27.60
C ALA A 4 -9.24 -2.46 27.80
N GLY A 5 -8.01 -2.42 27.29
CA GLY A 5 -7.04 -3.53 27.38
C GLY A 5 -5.92 -3.29 28.42
N PRO A 6 -5.37 -4.34 29.06
CA PRO A 6 -4.26 -4.23 30.01
C PRO A 6 -2.93 -3.82 29.34
N LYS A 7 -2.81 -4.03 28.01
CA LYS A 7 -1.79 -3.43 27.17
C LYS A 7 -2.50 -2.45 26.23
N LYS A 8 -2.06 -1.19 26.24
CA LYS A 8 -2.57 -0.16 25.34
C LYS A 8 -1.95 -0.36 23.95
N VAL A 9 -2.36 -1.42 23.27
CA VAL A 9 -1.93 -1.70 21.90
C VAL A 9 -2.83 -0.94 20.97
N PHE A 10 -2.24 -0.13 20.12
CA PHE A 10 -2.91 0.62 19.09
C PHE A 10 -2.26 0.29 17.75
N GLY A 11 -3.08 0.06 16.73
CA GLY A 11 -2.62 -0.40 15.42
C GLY A 11 -3.29 0.39 14.31
N TYR A 12 -2.54 0.60 13.24
CA TYR A 12 -3.00 1.19 11.99
C TYR A 12 -2.91 0.16 10.87
N LEU A 13 -3.85 0.22 9.94
CA LEU A 13 -3.68 -0.41 8.64
C LEU A 13 -3.08 0.65 7.71
N GLY A 14 -1.91 0.34 7.15
CA GLY A 14 -1.20 1.25 6.27
C GLY A 14 -0.50 0.50 5.14
N PRO A 15 -0.23 1.19 4.03
CA PRO A 15 0.68 0.69 2.99
C PRO A 15 2.12 0.61 3.51
N SER A 16 3.00 -0.07 2.77
CA SER A 16 4.41 -0.23 3.14
C SER A 16 5.13 1.10 3.44
N TRP A 17 4.80 2.14 2.68
CA TRP A 17 5.40 3.47 2.80
C TRP A 17 4.92 4.27 4.03
N PHE A 18 3.94 3.76 4.77
CA PHE A 18 3.38 4.43 5.96
C PHE A 18 4.42 4.64 7.06
N VAL A 19 5.35 3.69 7.24
CA VAL A 19 6.37 3.76 8.29
C VAL A 19 7.23 5.02 8.12
N ASP A 20 7.80 5.20 6.93
CA ASP A 20 8.74 6.29 6.67
C ASP A 20 8.03 7.64 6.47
N TYR A 21 6.98 7.70 5.64
CA TYR A 21 6.36 8.98 5.28
C TYR A 21 5.34 9.52 6.28
N VAL A 22 4.75 8.67 7.12
CA VAL A 22 3.67 9.07 8.03
C VAL A 22 4.07 8.85 9.47
N LEU A 23 4.41 7.62 9.82
CA LEU A 23 4.59 7.23 11.22
C LEU A 23 5.78 7.95 11.85
N LYS A 24 6.96 7.89 11.21
CA LYS A 24 8.20 8.46 11.74
C LYS A 24 8.06 9.93 12.13
N GLY A 25 7.49 10.75 11.24
CA GLY A 25 7.28 12.18 11.50
C GLY A 25 6.12 12.53 12.44
N ASN A 26 5.25 11.59 12.78
CA ASN A 26 4.04 11.83 13.59
C ASN A 26 3.99 11.01 14.89
N CYS A 27 5.10 10.36 15.28
CA CYS A 27 5.16 9.51 16.47
C CYS A 27 5.48 10.27 17.77
N GLY A 28 5.68 11.59 17.70
CA GLY A 28 5.90 12.46 18.87
C GLY A 28 7.34 12.50 19.39
N GLY A 29 8.31 12.09 18.58
CA GLY A 29 9.74 12.08 18.89
C GLY A 29 10.59 11.83 17.65
N GLU A 30 11.91 11.97 17.78
CA GLU A 30 12.88 11.72 16.69
C GLU A 30 13.92 10.64 17.06
N ALA A 31 13.91 10.16 18.32
CA ALA A 31 14.82 9.15 18.82
C ALA A 31 14.11 8.16 19.76
N ILE A 32 14.71 6.97 19.92
CA ILE A 32 14.17 5.89 20.77
C ILE A 32 13.85 6.41 22.17
N GLY A 33 12.60 6.20 22.61
CA GLY A 33 12.10 6.61 23.92
C GLY A 33 11.47 8.02 23.95
N GLU A 34 11.49 8.76 22.84
CA GLU A 34 10.72 9.99 22.68
C GLU A 34 9.35 9.70 22.06
N GLY A 35 8.27 10.16 22.71
CA GLY A 35 6.92 9.88 22.25
C GLY A 35 6.66 8.38 22.17
N THR A 36 6.42 7.88 20.95
CA THR A 36 6.29 6.44 20.64
C THR A 36 7.40 5.95 19.70
N TYR A 37 8.45 6.74 19.50
CA TYR A 37 9.55 6.39 18.60
C TYR A 37 10.30 5.16 19.12
N GLY A 38 10.42 4.13 18.29
CA GLY A 38 11.04 2.84 18.63
C GLY A 38 10.12 1.83 19.32
N ASP A 39 8.89 2.21 19.67
CA ASP A 39 7.89 1.31 20.26
C ASP A 39 7.02 0.62 19.20
N TRP A 40 7.13 1.01 17.93
CA TRP A 40 6.33 0.49 16.84
C TRP A 40 6.89 -0.81 16.28
N ALA A 41 6.00 -1.60 15.69
CA ALA A 41 6.33 -2.80 14.93
C ALA A 41 5.31 -2.98 13.81
N VAL A 42 5.70 -3.67 12.75
CA VAL A 42 4.82 -4.10 11.65
C VAL A 42 4.50 -5.58 11.78
N CYS A 43 3.31 -5.98 11.33
CA CYS A 43 2.88 -7.37 11.31
C CYS A 43 2.03 -7.66 10.06
N GLU A 44 1.85 -8.94 9.75
CA GLU A 44 0.95 -9.36 8.67
C GLU A 44 -0.48 -8.92 8.96
N PRO A 45 -1.22 -8.43 7.94
CA PRO A 45 -2.60 -8.05 8.14
C PRO A 45 -3.47 -9.29 8.40
N PRO A 46 -4.57 -9.15 9.15
CA PRO A 46 -5.48 -10.27 9.42
C PRO A 46 -6.18 -10.78 8.14
N VAL A 47 -6.22 -9.96 7.09
CA VAL A 47 -6.74 -10.29 5.76
C VAL A 47 -5.80 -9.69 4.72
N GLY A 48 -5.49 -10.47 3.67
CA GLY A 48 -4.73 -9.97 2.53
C GLY A 48 -5.47 -8.84 1.83
N PHE A 49 -4.76 -7.74 1.57
CA PHE A 49 -5.26 -6.63 0.77
C PHE A 49 -4.13 -6.10 -0.10
N PHE A 50 -4.49 -5.39 -1.16
CA PHE A 50 -3.57 -4.57 -1.93
C PHE A 50 -4.24 -3.22 -2.19
N TRP A 51 -3.44 -2.18 -2.27
CA TRP A 51 -3.93 -0.84 -2.57
C TRP A 51 -2.91 -0.15 -3.46
N GLY A 52 -3.33 0.20 -4.68
CA GLY A 52 -2.48 0.85 -5.67
C GLY A 52 -1.53 -0.13 -6.38
N GLY A 53 -0.31 0.33 -6.62
CA GLY A 53 0.68 -0.30 -7.49
C GLY A 53 0.70 0.33 -8.88
N GLU A 54 1.91 0.63 -9.36
CA GLU A 54 2.13 1.24 -10.66
C GLU A 54 2.16 0.19 -11.77
N TRP A 55 1.52 0.54 -12.89
CA TRP A 55 1.55 -0.26 -14.10
C TRP A 55 2.33 0.50 -15.18
N ILE A 56 3.23 -0.20 -15.84
CA ILE A 56 4.01 0.36 -16.95
C ILE A 56 3.51 -0.26 -18.25
N PHE A 57 3.00 0.58 -19.13
CA PHE A 57 2.49 0.16 -20.43
C PHE A 57 3.37 0.74 -21.55
N ALA A 58 3.68 -0.09 -22.55
CA ALA A 58 4.25 0.37 -23.80
C ALA A 58 3.16 0.48 -24.87
N ASN A 59 3.16 1.58 -25.62
CA ASN A 59 2.23 1.73 -26.74
C ASN A 59 2.54 0.68 -27.83
N LYS A 60 1.51 -0.06 -28.25
CA LYS A 60 1.60 -1.09 -29.30
C LYS A 60 2.15 -0.56 -30.64
N HIS A 61 2.02 0.73 -30.90
CA HIS A 61 2.50 1.41 -32.11
C HIS A 61 3.85 2.11 -31.94
N SER A 62 4.51 1.98 -30.79
CA SER A 62 5.84 2.57 -30.60
C SER A 62 6.83 2.05 -31.66
N PRO A 63 7.65 2.92 -32.27
CA PRO A 63 8.77 2.52 -33.12
C PRO A 63 9.98 2.00 -32.32
N HIS A 64 9.98 2.15 -30.98
CA HIS A 64 11.11 1.84 -30.09
C HIS A 64 10.81 0.66 -29.13
N LYS A 65 10.08 -0.36 -29.59
CA LYS A 65 9.61 -1.46 -28.73
C LYS A 65 10.73 -2.19 -28.00
N GLU A 66 11.85 -2.44 -28.67
CA GLU A 66 12.98 -3.15 -28.06
C GLU A 66 13.61 -2.37 -26.90
N ALA A 67 13.86 -1.07 -27.10
CA ALA A 67 14.40 -0.21 -26.06
C ALA A 67 13.43 -0.08 -24.87
N LEU A 68 12.12 0.09 -25.14
CA LEU A 68 11.09 0.10 -24.10
C LEU A 68 11.04 -1.24 -23.35
N GLY A 69 11.19 -2.37 -24.04
CA GLY A 69 11.25 -3.69 -23.43
C GLY A 69 12.43 -3.84 -22.47
N VAL A 70 13.60 -3.29 -22.80
CA VAL A 70 14.77 -3.27 -21.90
C VAL A 70 14.45 -2.47 -20.64
N ILE A 71 13.88 -1.28 -20.78
CA ILE A 71 13.52 -0.42 -19.64
C ILE A 71 12.47 -1.10 -18.76
N ILE A 72 11.41 -1.65 -19.34
CA ILE A 72 10.36 -2.35 -18.58
C ILE A 72 10.96 -3.54 -17.81
N ARG A 73 11.84 -4.33 -18.43
CA ARG A 73 12.53 -5.43 -17.74
C ARG A 73 13.40 -4.92 -16.59
N TRP A 74 14.14 -3.85 -16.80
CA TRP A 74 14.97 -3.23 -15.76
C TRP A 74 14.14 -2.73 -14.56
N ILE A 75 12.96 -2.17 -14.83
CA ILE A 75 12.04 -1.71 -13.78
C ILE A 75 11.38 -2.89 -13.05
N THR A 76 10.92 -3.91 -13.78
CA THR A 76 9.96 -4.89 -13.25
C THR A 76 10.56 -6.25 -12.89
N LEU A 77 11.59 -6.70 -13.60
CA LEU A 77 12.12 -8.06 -13.50
C LEU A 77 13.58 -8.13 -13.04
N ASP A 78 14.34 -7.05 -13.20
CA ASP A 78 15.75 -7.03 -12.80
C ASP A 78 15.87 -6.98 -11.27
N THR A 79 16.45 -8.04 -10.71
CA THR A 79 16.67 -8.20 -9.27
C THR A 79 18.16 -8.12 -8.90
N SER A 80 19.01 -7.67 -9.83
CA SER A 80 20.43 -7.39 -9.59
C SER A 80 20.60 -6.09 -8.79
N GLU A 81 21.83 -5.83 -8.33
CA GLU A 81 22.15 -4.62 -7.55
C GLU A 81 22.04 -3.33 -8.36
N THR A 82 21.93 -3.42 -9.69
CA THR A 82 21.71 -2.28 -10.58
C THR A 82 20.26 -2.17 -11.04
N GLY A 83 19.39 -3.13 -10.71
CA GLY A 83 17.96 -3.11 -11.04
C GLY A 83 17.21 -2.05 -10.23
N LEU A 84 16.21 -1.39 -10.82
CA LEU A 84 15.51 -0.27 -10.17
C LEU A 84 14.94 -0.64 -8.80
N GLN A 85 14.31 -1.81 -8.70
CA GLN A 85 13.72 -2.27 -7.45
C GLN A 85 14.74 -2.47 -6.35
N TYR A 86 15.95 -2.96 -6.67
CA TYR A 86 17.03 -3.09 -5.69
C TYR A 86 17.51 -1.71 -5.24
N LEU A 87 17.72 -0.79 -6.20
CA LEU A 87 18.14 0.57 -5.89
C LEU A 87 17.11 1.30 -4.99
N TRP A 88 15.80 1.10 -5.20
CA TRP A 88 14.74 1.61 -4.32
C TRP A 88 14.76 0.96 -2.93
N ALA A 89 14.83 -0.37 -2.88
CA ALA A 89 14.88 -1.11 -1.62
C ALA A 89 16.08 -0.72 -0.77
N ASN A 90 17.18 -0.31 -1.40
CA ASN A 90 18.41 0.09 -0.73
C ASN A 90 18.55 1.62 -0.55
N GLY A 91 17.47 2.39 -0.76
CA GLY A 91 17.45 3.84 -0.57
C GLY A 91 18.36 4.63 -1.52
N GLN A 92 18.78 4.07 -2.65
CA GLN A 92 19.75 4.69 -3.56
C GLN A 92 19.10 5.58 -4.64
N ILE A 93 17.77 5.56 -4.76
CA ILE A 93 17.03 6.38 -5.73
C ILE A 93 16.39 7.59 -5.06
N ASP A 94 15.94 7.46 -3.82
CA ASP A 94 15.29 8.57 -3.13
C ASP A 94 16.33 9.56 -2.59
N ARG A 95 16.03 10.87 -2.67
CA ARG A 95 16.98 11.92 -2.29
C ARG A 95 17.25 11.94 -0.79
N GLN A 96 16.37 11.33 -0.01
CA GLN A 96 16.41 11.23 1.44
C GLN A 96 17.06 9.94 1.92
N GLY A 97 17.41 9.01 1.02
CA GLY A 97 18.01 7.73 1.38
C GLY A 97 17.01 6.71 1.95
N GLU A 98 15.71 7.00 1.88
CA GLU A 98 14.66 6.17 2.47
C GLU A 98 14.48 4.87 1.68
N GLN A 99 14.43 3.75 2.41
CA GLN A 99 14.26 2.43 1.81
C GLN A 99 12.80 2.19 1.47
N MET A 100 12.51 1.89 0.21
CA MET A 100 11.14 1.60 -0.22
C MET A 100 10.92 0.12 -0.48
N ALA A 101 9.82 -0.43 0.03
CA ALA A 101 9.45 -1.80 -0.25
C ALA A 101 9.31 -2.05 -1.76
N ALA A 102 10.11 -2.97 -2.29
CA ALA A 102 10.03 -3.39 -3.69
C ALA A 102 8.84 -4.35 -3.90
N VAL A 103 8.27 -4.34 -5.11
CA VAL A 103 7.25 -5.33 -5.50
C VAL A 103 7.84 -6.76 -5.53
N SER A 104 9.10 -6.89 -5.90
CA SER A 104 9.82 -8.15 -5.92
C SER A 104 10.21 -8.59 -4.50
N GLY A 105 9.52 -9.60 -4.01
CA GLY A 105 9.94 -10.31 -2.78
C GLY A 105 11.37 -10.84 -2.85
N THR A 106 11.88 -11.17 -4.04
CA THR A 106 13.28 -11.57 -4.22
C THR A 106 14.25 -10.44 -3.93
N VAL A 107 13.90 -9.19 -4.28
CA VAL A 107 14.70 -8.02 -3.93
C VAL A 107 14.59 -7.73 -2.44
N MET A 108 13.37 -7.73 -1.89
CA MET A 108 13.16 -7.49 -0.45
C MET A 108 13.95 -8.48 0.43
N ARG A 109 14.09 -9.75 0.03
CA ARG A 109 14.92 -10.72 0.76
C ARG A 109 16.44 -10.53 0.63
N LYS A 110 16.92 -9.65 -0.26
CA LYS A 110 18.35 -9.36 -0.45
C LYS A 110 18.82 -8.10 0.29
N VAL A 111 17.88 -7.28 0.74
CA VAL A 111 18.16 -5.97 1.35
C VAL A 111 17.55 -5.98 2.75
N SER A 112 18.32 -5.55 3.75
CA SER A 112 17.76 -5.38 5.09
C SER A 112 17.09 -4.02 5.20
N ALA A 113 15.90 -3.98 5.80
CA ALA A 113 15.17 -2.76 6.12
C ALA A 113 14.94 -2.61 7.64
N GLU A 114 15.97 -2.93 8.43
CA GLU A 114 15.98 -2.65 9.87
C GLU A 114 16.04 -1.15 10.11
N THR A 115 15.08 -0.64 10.87
CA THR A 115 14.97 0.78 11.19
C THR A 115 14.68 0.97 12.68
N ASP A 116 15.25 2.01 13.27
CA ASP A 116 15.17 2.30 14.70
C ASP A 116 13.74 2.66 15.15
N ILE A 117 12.94 3.30 14.29
CA ILE A 117 11.52 3.61 14.55
C ILE A 117 10.69 2.34 14.80
N LEU A 118 11.10 1.20 14.23
CA LEU A 118 10.48 -0.11 14.43
C LEU A 118 11.24 -0.99 15.43
N GLY A 119 12.09 -0.38 16.28
CA GLY A 119 12.90 -1.14 17.24
C GLY A 119 13.85 -2.13 16.58
N TYR A 120 14.36 -1.80 15.38
CA TYR A 120 15.20 -2.65 14.54
C TYR A 120 14.53 -3.94 14.06
N GLN A 121 13.20 -3.99 14.01
CA GLN A 121 12.52 -5.00 13.21
C GLN A 121 12.80 -4.77 11.72
N ASP A 122 13.19 -5.81 10.99
CA ASP A 122 13.28 -5.74 9.53
C ASP A 122 11.87 -5.77 8.91
N MET A 123 11.43 -4.63 8.38
CA MET A 123 10.10 -4.52 7.80
C MET A 123 9.94 -5.26 6.46
N PHE A 124 11.01 -5.50 5.70
CA PHE A 124 10.94 -6.19 4.41
C PHE A 124 10.61 -7.68 4.58
N ASP A 125 11.05 -8.30 5.68
CA ASP A 125 10.66 -9.66 6.04
C ASP A 125 9.14 -9.79 6.22
N VAL A 126 8.51 -8.80 6.89
CA VAL A 126 7.06 -8.77 7.08
C VAL A 126 6.33 -8.43 5.78
N PHE A 127 6.83 -7.45 5.01
CA PHE A 127 6.21 -7.03 3.76
C PHE A 127 6.26 -8.12 2.67
N ASP A 128 7.32 -8.92 2.56
CA ASP A 128 7.36 -10.08 1.63
C ASP A 128 6.27 -11.10 1.96
N ARG A 129 6.01 -11.36 3.25
CA ARG A 129 4.93 -12.26 3.66
C ARG A 129 3.55 -11.66 3.37
N ALA A 130 3.34 -10.41 3.77
CA ALA A 130 2.07 -9.72 3.56
C ALA A 130 1.71 -9.61 2.06
N ALA A 131 2.70 -9.34 1.20
CA ALA A 131 2.50 -9.24 -0.25
C ALA A 131 1.95 -10.54 -0.87
N ARG A 132 2.26 -11.71 -0.31
CA ARG A 132 1.74 -13.02 -0.79
C ARG A 132 0.28 -13.25 -0.48
N LEU A 133 -0.29 -12.46 0.43
CA LEU A 133 -1.70 -12.51 0.77
C LEU A 133 -2.56 -11.68 -0.20
N ALA A 134 -1.94 -10.79 -1.00
CA ALA A 134 -2.64 -9.98 -1.97
C ALA A 134 -3.29 -10.86 -3.05
N ARG A 135 -4.58 -10.63 -3.32
CA ARG A 135 -5.35 -11.30 -4.36
C ARG A 135 -6.20 -10.28 -5.11
N GLY A 136 -6.08 -10.27 -6.43
CA GLY A 136 -6.87 -9.43 -7.33
C GLY A 136 -7.82 -10.24 -8.21
N ASP A 137 -8.22 -11.44 -7.78
CA ASP A 137 -9.13 -12.32 -8.51
C ASP A 137 -10.55 -11.75 -8.66
N ASN A 138 -10.91 -10.78 -7.83
CA ASN A 138 -12.15 -10.02 -7.90
C ASN A 138 -12.03 -8.67 -8.63
N ALA A 139 -10.85 -8.30 -9.13
CA ALA A 139 -10.64 -7.04 -9.81
C ALA A 139 -11.16 -7.10 -11.27
N THR A 140 -11.86 -6.05 -11.66
CA THR A 140 -12.54 -5.87 -12.94
C THR A 140 -12.29 -4.46 -13.48
N HIS A 141 -12.71 -4.21 -14.71
CA HIS A 141 -12.69 -2.84 -15.26
C HIS A 141 -13.67 -1.89 -14.57
N TYR A 142 -14.58 -2.39 -13.71
CA TYR A 142 -15.55 -1.59 -13.00
C TYR A 142 -15.06 -1.04 -11.66
N ASP A 143 -13.99 -1.59 -11.08
CA ASP A 143 -13.57 -1.28 -9.69
C ASP A 143 -13.31 0.20 -9.43
N VAL A 144 -12.74 0.93 -10.39
CA VAL A 144 -12.54 2.38 -10.25
C VAL A 144 -13.87 3.13 -10.10
N LEU A 145 -14.89 2.74 -10.86
CA LEU A 145 -16.21 3.34 -10.81
C LEU A 145 -16.94 2.94 -9.51
N ILE A 146 -16.91 1.65 -9.17
CA ILE A 146 -17.52 1.14 -7.93
C ILE A 146 -16.91 1.85 -6.71
N ASN A 147 -15.58 1.97 -6.65
CA ASN A 147 -14.90 2.68 -5.57
C ASN A 147 -15.26 4.17 -5.53
N SER A 148 -15.43 4.81 -6.70
CA SER A 148 -15.85 6.20 -6.77
C SER A 148 -17.27 6.41 -6.22
N TYR A 149 -18.22 5.54 -6.61
CA TYR A 149 -19.58 5.58 -6.07
C TYR A 149 -19.60 5.31 -4.57
N TRP A 150 -18.81 4.34 -4.11
CA TRP A 150 -18.68 4.03 -2.68
C TRP A 150 -18.15 5.23 -1.90
N LEU A 151 -17.02 5.81 -2.34
CA LEU A 151 -16.38 6.95 -1.68
C LEU A 151 -17.32 8.15 -1.58
N GLN A 152 -18.06 8.44 -2.65
CA GLN A 152 -19.06 9.50 -2.65
C GLN A 152 -20.12 9.29 -1.56
N GLN A 153 -20.74 8.11 -1.48
CA GLN A 153 -21.80 7.87 -0.50
C GLN A 153 -21.27 7.79 0.95
N VAL A 154 -20.05 7.26 1.13
CA VAL A 154 -19.38 7.26 2.44
C VAL A 154 -19.09 8.69 2.90
N GLY A 155 -18.68 9.59 2.01
CA GLY A 155 -18.52 11.03 2.31
C GLY A 155 -19.83 11.66 2.80
N GLU A 156 -20.93 11.46 2.06
CA GLU A 156 -22.26 11.95 2.46
C GLU A 156 -22.70 11.45 3.84
N TYR A 157 -22.40 10.20 4.18
CA TYR A 157 -22.67 9.65 5.51
C TYR A 157 -21.75 10.26 6.59
N ALA A 158 -20.45 10.32 6.33
CA ALA A 158 -19.46 10.84 7.28
C ALA A 158 -19.70 12.30 7.64
N GLU A 159 -20.22 13.08 6.69
CA GLU A 159 -20.57 14.49 6.87
C GLU A 159 -22.01 14.68 7.42
N GLY A 160 -22.71 13.60 7.74
CA GLY A 160 -24.04 13.63 8.36
C GLY A 160 -25.18 14.02 7.41
N ARG A 161 -24.95 14.05 6.10
CA ARG A 161 -25.98 14.38 5.09
C ARG A 161 -26.92 13.22 4.79
N LYS A 162 -26.45 11.98 4.97
CA LYS A 162 -27.25 10.75 4.79
C LYS A 162 -27.18 9.85 6.01
N THR A 163 -28.24 9.07 6.22
CA THR A 163 -28.16 7.93 7.13
C THR A 163 -27.29 6.83 6.50
N ARG A 164 -26.74 5.94 7.33
CA ARG A 164 -26.00 4.76 6.84
C ARG A 164 -26.84 3.93 5.86
N ALA A 165 -28.13 3.74 6.16
CA ALA A 165 -29.03 2.97 5.30
C ALA A 165 -29.22 3.64 3.94
N GLN A 166 -29.41 4.97 3.91
CA GLN A 166 -29.57 5.73 2.68
C GLN A 166 -28.28 5.74 1.84
N ALA A 167 -27.12 5.94 2.46
CA ALA A 167 -25.84 5.89 1.75
C ALA A 167 -25.59 4.51 1.09
N ILE A 168 -25.92 3.41 1.78
CA ILE A 168 -25.81 2.06 1.21
C ILE A 168 -26.79 1.84 0.06
N ALA A 169 -28.05 2.27 0.22
CA ALA A 169 -29.07 2.13 -0.82
C ALA A 169 -28.69 2.90 -2.09
N ASP A 170 -28.27 4.16 -1.94
CA ASP A 170 -27.88 5.02 -3.05
C ASP A 170 -26.59 4.51 -3.74
N PHE A 171 -25.65 3.94 -2.99
CA PHE A 171 -24.48 3.27 -3.56
C PHE A 171 -24.88 2.10 -4.44
N LYS A 172 -25.71 1.19 -3.93
CA LYS A 172 -26.20 0.02 -4.68
C LYS A 172 -26.95 0.45 -5.94
N GLN A 173 -27.77 1.51 -5.84
CA GLN A 173 -28.51 2.07 -6.96
C GLN A 173 -27.58 2.65 -8.02
N ALA A 174 -26.56 3.43 -7.63
CA ALA A 174 -25.57 3.98 -8.56
C ALA A 174 -24.80 2.89 -9.33
N VAL A 175 -24.40 1.82 -8.63
CA VAL A 175 -23.76 0.65 -9.25
C VAL A 175 -24.70 0.00 -10.26
N LYS A 176 -25.95 -0.26 -9.87
CA LYS A 176 -26.97 -0.91 -10.72
C LYS A 176 -27.31 -0.11 -11.98
N ASP A 177 -27.40 1.21 -11.85
CA ASP A 177 -27.85 2.08 -12.96
C ASP A 177 -26.74 2.35 -13.99
N ASN A 178 -25.47 2.29 -13.58
CA ASN A 178 -24.36 2.73 -14.41
C ASN A 178 -23.46 1.58 -14.89
N LEU A 179 -23.57 0.40 -14.29
CA LEU A 179 -22.69 -0.73 -14.57
C LEU A 179 -23.51 -1.96 -15.00
N ASP A 180 -22.98 -2.71 -15.97
CA ASP A 180 -23.60 -3.94 -16.48
C ASP A 180 -23.27 -5.15 -15.56
N ILE A 181 -23.67 -5.04 -14.29
CA ILE A 181 -23.46 -6.08 -13.27
C ILE A 181 -24.72 -6.28 -12.40
N THR A 182 -24.97 -7.51 -11.98
CA THR A 182 -26.07 -7.84 -11.06
C THR A 182 -25.75 -7.34 -9.66
N VAL A 183 -26.68 -6.58 -9.06
CA VAL A 183 -26.58 -6.08 -7.68
C VAL A 183 -27.69 -6.71 -6.83
N GLU A 184 -27.31 -7.45 -5.79
CA GLU A 184 -28.20 -8.01 -4.75
C GLU A 184 -28.23 -7.13 -3.50
#